data_AF-A0A7X6DIM9-F1
#
_entry.id   AF-A0A7X6DIM9-F1
#
_cell.length_a   1.000
_cell.length_b   1.000
_cell.length_c   1.000
_cell.angle_alpha   90.00
_cell.angle_beta   90.00
_cell.angle_gamma   90.00
#
_symmetry.space_group_name_H-M   'P 1'
#
loop_
_entity.id
_entity.type
_entity.pdbx_description
1 polymer ?
#
loop_
_entity_poly.entity_id
_entity_poly.type
_entity_poly.pdbx_seq_one_letter_code
_entity_poly.pdbx_strand_id
1 'polypeptide(L)'
;MSVALLVAAALVWLLGWRSSAGLGLAVAVVLTSPLVAVALAPLVASFLGASFRAVKEVACRDIQGNYFAYKGHRVRIQEDLSGTRWVRLRDIRDLVPDFPREQVLVRIAPDAIARPEGERELYFQASSLDGYLARSRSDATIRFRIWLQREVLAPAERASRRAATHAAVHEPAVLPAAPTAAARERSGCP
;
A
#
# COMPACT_ATOMS: atom_id res chain seq x y z
N MET A 1 17.08 29.79 -25.26
CA MET A 1 17.05 30.23 -23.84
C MET A 1 18.25 29.74 -23.02
N SER A 2 18.92 28.64 -23.40
CA SER A 2 20.07 28.07 -22.68
C SER A 2 21.33 28.97 -22.68
N VAL A 3 21.55 29.78 -23.72
CA VAL A 3 22.75 30.63 -23.85
C VAL A 3 22.74 31.81 -22.87
N ALA A 4 21.59 32.45 -22.65
CA ALA A 4 21.47 33.56 -21.71
C ALA A 4 21.72 33.13 -20.25
N LEU A 5 21.32 31.91 -19.91
CA LEU A 5 21.57 31.30 -18.59
C LEU A 5 23.06 31.06 -18.34
N LEU A 6 23.79 30.58 -19.36
CA LEU A 6 25.24 30.37 -19.26
C LEU A 6 26.01 31.68 -19.11
N VAL A 7 25.61 32.73 -19.84
CA VAL A 7 26.25 34.05 -19.77
C VAL A 7 26.01 34.72 -18.40
N ALA A 8 24.79 34.62 -17.86
CA ALA A 8 24.49 35.15 -16.53
C ALA A 8 25.24 34.41 -15.41
N ALA A 9 25.32 33.07 -15.48
CA ALA A 9 26.08 32.27 -14.52
C ALA A 9 27.59 32.58 -14.57
N ALA A 10 28.15 32.75 -15.77
CA ALA A 10 29.55 33.11 -15.97
C ALA A 10 29.87 34.50 -15.39
N LEU A 11 29.00 35.49 -15.60
CA LEU A 11 29.17 36.85 -15.06
C LEU A 11 29.12 36.87 -13.53
N VAL A 12 28.19 36.13 -12.91
CA VAL A 12 28.08 36.03 -11.45
C VAL A 12 29.30 35.34 -10.85
N TRP A 13 29.80 34.27 -11.48
CA TRP A 13 31.02 33.57 -11.04
C TRP A 13 32.28 34.45 -11.16
N LEU A 14 32.41 35.19 -12.27
CA LEU A 14 33.51 36.14 -12.47
C LEU A 14 33.47 37.32 -11.49
N LEU A 15 32.28 37.85 -11.18
CA LEU A 15 32.14 38.92 -10.18
C LEU A 15 32.41 38.41 -8.75
N GLY A 16 31.99 37.18 -8.42
CA GLY A 16 32.19 36.59 -7.10
C GLY A 16 33.65 36.25 -6.79
N TRP A 17 34.43 35.79 -7.78
CA TRP A 17 35.85 35.47 -7.60
C TRP A 17 36.70 36.72 -7.33
N ARG A 18 36.28 37.90 -7.80
CA ARG A 18 37.08 39.13 -7.72
C ARG A 18 36.93 39.90 -6.39
N SER A 19 35.92 39.58 -5.59
CA SER A 19 35.71 40.17 -4.27
C SER A 19 36.21 39.22 -3.19
N SER A 20 37.41 39.45 -2.66
CA SER A 20 38.05 38.70 -1.57
C SER A 20 37.42 38.92 -0.18
N ALA A 21 36.15 39.33 -0.11
CA ALA A 21 35.40 39.54 1.12
C ALA A 21 34.02 38.87 0.99
N GLY A 22 33.60 38.12 2.00
CA GLY A 22 32.37 37.29 2.00
C GLY A 22 31.06 37.98 1.60
N LEU A 23 31.07 39.31 1.46
CA LEU A 23 29.99 40.12 0.88
C LEU A 23 29.65 39.73 -0.56
N GLY A 24 30.63 39.35 -1.39
CA GLY A 24 30.35 38.96 -2.78
C GLY A 24 29.51 37.69 -2.90
N LEU A 25 29.72 36.74 -1.98
CA LEU A 25 28.98 35.48 -1.92
C LEU A 25 27.53 35.71 -1.49
N ALA A 26 27.30 36.61 -0.52
CA ALA A 26 25.96 37.00 -0.10
C ALA A 26 25.17 37.65 -1.24
N VAL A 27 25.78 38.60 -1.96
CA VAL A 27 25.13 39.28 -3.10
C VAL A 27 24.85 38.30 -4.25
N ALA A 28 25.79 37.40 -4.55
CA ALA A 28 25.59 36.35 -5.55
C ALA A 28 24.45 35.39 -5.17
N VAL A 29 24.34 34.99 -3.90
CA VAL A 29 23.24 34.14 -3.40
C VAL A 29 21.90 34.88 -3.49
N VAL A 30 21.84 36.15 -3.12
CA VAL A 30 20.61 36.95 -3.20
C VAL A 30 20.16 37.12 -4.66
N LEU A 31 21.07 37.40 -5.59
CA LEU A 31 20.76 37.58 -7.01
C LEU A 31 20.41 36.27 -7.72
N THR A 32 21.00 35.14 -7.33
CA THR A 32 20.71 33.83 -7.93
C THR A 32 19.51 33.13 -7.30
N SER A 33 19.11 33.51 -6.08
CA SER A 33 17.96 32.97 -5.36
C SER A 33 16.66 32.90 -6.19
N PRO A 34 16.21 33.97 -6.89
CA PRO A 34 14.99 33.89 -7.69
C PRO A 34 15.12 32.93 -8.88
N LEU A 35 16.30 32.80 -9.49
CA LEU A 35 16.52 31.84 -10.57
C LEU A 35 16.43 30.40 -10.07
N VAL A 36 17.05 30.12 -8.92
CA VAL A 36 16.98 28.81 -8.27
C VAL A 36 15.54 28.50 -7.87
N ALA A 37 14.80 29.47 -7.32
CA ALA A 37 13.40 29.29 -6.96
C ALA A 37 12.52 28.91 -8.16
N VAL A 38 12.68 29.56 -9.31
CA VAL A 38 11.92 29.23 -10.53
C VAL A 38 12.28 27.84 -11.06
N ALA A 39 13.56 27.47 -11.02
CA ALA A 39 14.00 26.13 -11.45
C ALA A 39 13.53 25.01 -10.49
N LEU A 40 13.48 25.29 -9.19
CA LEU A 40 13.03 24.33 -8.17
C LEU A 40 11.50 24.20 -8.10
N ALA A 41 10.76 25.25 -8.48
CA ALA A 41 9.30 25.28 -8.41
C ALA A 41 8.61 24.05 -9.05
N PRO A 42 8.92 23.60 -10.27
CA PRO A 42 8.30 22.41 -10.84
C PRO A 42 8.67 21.12 -10.10
N LEU A 43 9.89 21.03 -9.56
CA LEU A 43 10.33 19.88 -8.77
C LEU A 43 9.52 19.80 -7.47
N VAL A 44 9.43 20.92 -6.74
CA VAL A 44 8.66 21.01 -5.49
C VAL A 44 7.17 20.79 -5.76
N ALA A 45 6.61 21.36 -6.83
CA ALA A 45 5.21 21.17 -7.20
C ALA A 45 4.90 19.71 -7.56
N SER A 46 5.81 19.02 -8.26
CA SER A 46 5.64 17.60 -8.58
C SER A 46 5.72 16.72 -7.33
N PHE A 47 6.65 17.02 -6.41
CA PHE A 47 6.79 16.35 -5.12
C PHE A 47 5.57 16.57 -4.23
N LEU A 48 5.13 17.83 -4.06
CA LEU A 48 3.93 18.16 -3.28
C LEU A 48 2.69 17.53 -3.90
N GLY A 49 2.55 17.56 -5.22
CA GLY A 49 1.41 16.95 -5.91
C GLY A 49 1.32 15.43 -5.69
N ALA A 50 2.46 14.73 -5.75
CA ALA A 50 2.52 13.29 -5.49
C ALA A 50 2.24 12.97 -4.02
N SER A 51 2.86 13.71 -3.09
CA SER A 51 2.68 13.49 -1.66
C SER A 51 1.27 13.88 -1.17
N PHE A 52 0.66 14.93 -1.70
CA PHE A 52 -0.72 15.29 -1.36
C PHE A 52 -1.72 14.24 -1.85
N ARG A 53 -1.48 13.61 -3.01
CA ARG A 53 -2.30 12.48 -3.47
C ARG A 53 -2.12 11.26 -2.58
N ALA A 54 -0.88 10.93 -2.20
CA ALA A 54 -0.61 9.82 -1.29
C ALA A 54 -1.24 10.04 0.10
N VAL A 55 -1.09 11.24 0.67
CA VAL A 55 -1.68 11.61 1.96
C VAL A 55 -3.21 11.61 1.88
N LYS A 56 -3.79 12.14 0.77
CA LYS A 56 -5.24 12.09 0.57
C LYS A 56 -5.74 10.66 0.41
N GLU A 57 -5.02 9.78 -0.26
CA GLU A 57 -5.39 8.38 -0.41
C GLU A 57 -5.33 7.64 0.94
N VAL A 58 -4.33 7.93 1.78
CA VAL A 58 -4.21 7.37 3.13
C VAL A 58 -5.27 7.95 4.08
N ALA A 59 -5.48 9.27 4.08
CA ALA A 59 -6.46 9.93 4.95
C ALA A 59 -7.91 9.65 4.53
N CYS A 60 -8.18 9.51 3.22
CA CYS A 60 -9.50 9.12 2.75
C CYS A 60 -9.75 7.61 2.85
N ARG A 61 -8.73 6.75 2.96
CA ARG A 61 -8.93 5.31 3.21
C ARG A 61 -9.60 5.06 4.57
N ASP A 62 -9.33 5.89 5.57
CA ASP A 62 -9.93 5.79 6.90
C ASP A 62 -11.37 6.34 6.94
N ILE A 63 -11.69 7.33 6.10
CA ILE A 63 -12.96 8.07 6.11
C ILE A 63 -13.96 7.58 5.05
N GLN A 64 -13.49 7.08 3.91
CA GLN A 64 -14.33 6.37 2.93
C GLN A 64 -14.56 4.94 3.40
N GLY A 65 -15.23 4.86 4.54
CA GLY A 65 -16.13 3.80 4.95
C GLY A 65 -15.84 2.46 4.32
N ASN A 66 -15.12 1.65 5.09
CA ASN A 66 -15.13 0.20 5.17
C ASN A 66 -16.55 -0.41 5.22
N TYR A 67 -17.50 0.10 4.45
CA TYR A 67 -18.90 -0.27 4.39
C TYR A 67 -19.21 -0.68 2.96
N PHE A 68 -19.46 -1.97 2.79
CA PHE A 68 -19.89 -2.52 1.53
C PHE A 68 -21.40 -2.73 1.58
N ALA A 69 -22.10 -2.42 0.48
CA ALA A 69 -23.54 -2.63 0.40
C ALA A 69 -23.85 -4.00 -0.22
N TYR A 70 -24.63 -4.81 0.49
CA TYR A 70 -25.17 -6.07 -0.04
C TYR A 70 -26.69 -6.08 0.15
N LYS A 71 -27.46 -6.07 -0.95
CA LYS A 71 -28.93 -6.06 -0.92
C LYS A 71 -29.52 -5.02 0.04
N GLY A 72 -28.98 -3.80 0.02
CA GLY A 72 -29.41 -2.71 0.90
C GLY A 72 -28.91 -2.78 2.36
N HIS A 73 -28.22 -3.86 2.75
CA HIS A 73 -27.58 -3.99 4.05
C HIS A 73 -26.15 -3.46 3.98
N ARG A 74 -25.74 -2.71 5.00
CA ARG A 74 -24.37 -2.23 5.14
C ARG A 74 -23.55 -3.27 5.89
N VAL A 75 -22.53 -3.80 5.24
CA VAL A 75 -21.58 -4.75 5.81
C VAL A 75 -20.30 -3.99 6.13
N ARG A 76 -19.92 -3.94 7.41
CA ARG A 76 -18.68 -3.32 7.83
C ARG A 76 -17.51 -4.30 7.68
N ILE A 77 -16.47 -3.86 6.97
CA ILE A 77 -15.28 -4.65 6.63
C ILE A 77 -14.03 -3.86 6.95
N GLN A 78 -13.27 -4.28 7.95
CA GLN A 78 -12.01 -3.64 8.32
C GLN A 78 -10.84 -4.35 7.64
N GLU A 79 -9.87 -3.59 7.15
CA GLU A 79 -8.60 -4.13 6.65
C GLU A 79 -7.51 -3.87 7.69
N ASP A 80 -6.80 -4.91 8.08
CA ASP A 80 -5.66 -4.83 8.99
C ASP A 80 -4.37 -4.43 8.23
N LEU A 81 -3.30 -4.06 8.94
CA LEU A 81 -1.99 -3.72 8.38
C LEU A 81 -1.40 -4.85 7.53
N SER A 82 -1.76 -6.10 7.85
CA SER A 82 -1.40 -7.29 7.08
C SER A 82 -2.13 -7.42 5.72
N GLY A 83 -3.08 -6.53 5.42
CA GLY A 83 -3.99 -6.65 4.27
C GLY A 83 -5.11 -7.68 4.50
N THR A 84 -5.20 -8.24 5.70
CA THR A 84 -6.26 -9.18 6.06
C THR A 84 -7.57 -8.43 6.25
N ARG A 85 -8.64 -8.92 5.61
CA ARG A 85 -9.98 -8.33 5.71
C ARG A 85 -10.84 -9.06 6.73
N TRP A 86 -11.49 -8.27 7.56
CA TRP A 86 -12.28 -8.67 8.72
C TRP A 86 -13.70 -8.17 8.53
N VAL A 87 -14.69 -9.06 8.54
CA VAL A 87 -16.10 -8.73 8.34
C VAL A 87 -16.82 -8.77 9.69
N ARG A 88 -17.58 -7.73 10.00
CA ARG A 88 -18.28 -7.62 11.28
C ARG A 88 -19.28 -8.76 11.47
N LEU A 89 -19.17 -9.47 12.58
CA LEU A 89 -19.92 -10.70 12.83
C LEU A 89 -21.44 -10.48 12.91
N ARG A 90 -21.84 -9.33 13.46
CA ARG A 90 -23.26 -8.94 13.55
C ARG A 90 -23.91 -8.84 12.17
N ASP A 91 -23.27 -8.15 11.24
CA ASP A 91 -23.78 -7.95 9.88
C ASP A 91 -23.89 -9.28 9.11
N ILE A 92 -22.96 -10.21 9.36
CA ILE A 92 -23.02 -11.57 8.77
C ILE A 92 -24.27 -12.32 9.26
N ARG A 93 -24.59 -12.23 10.55
CA ARG A 93 -25.76 -12.92 11.14
C ARG A 93 -27.09 -12.35 10.65
N ASP A 94 -27.13 -11.05 10.41
CA ASP A 94 -28.32 -10.40 9.85
C ASP A 94 -28.55 -10.85 8.39
N LEU A 95 -27.49 -11.17 7.65
CA LEU A 95 -27.55 -11.64 6.27
C LEU A 95 -27.69 -13.16 6.12
N VAL A 96 -27.18 -13.92 7.09
CA VAL A 96 -27.16 -15.39 7.11
C VAL A 96 -27.74 -15.87 8.45
N PRO A 97 -29.06 -16.10 8.53
CA PRO A 97 -29.73 -16.43 9.79
C PRO A 97 -29.20 -17.69 10.48
N ASP A 98 -28.74 -18.68 9.68
CA ASP A 98 -28.20 -19.95 10.16
C ASP A 98 -26.73 -19.86 10.61
N PHE A 99 -26.15 -18.66 10.64
CA PHE A 99 -24.75 -18.49 11.02
C PHE A 99 -24.56 -18.75 12.53
N PRO A 100 -23.52 -19.51 12.94
CA PRO A 100 -23.33 -19.87 14.34
C PRO A 100 -23.16 -18.64 15.24
N ARG A 101 -23.51 -18.83 16.51
CA ARG A 101 -23.28 -17.81 17.54
C ARG A 101 -21.79 -17.62 17.81
N GLU A 102 -21.44 -16.42 18.24
CA GLU A 102 -20.10 -16.00 18.64
C GLU A 102 -19.37 -17.03 19.51
N GLN A 103 -20.02 -17.52 20.56
CA GLN A 103 -19.42 -18.50 21.48
C GLN A 103 -18.99 -19.81 20.81
N VAL A 104 -19.71 -20.22 19.76
CA VAL A 104 -19.40 -21.45 19.01
C VAL A 104 -18.25 -21.18 18.06
N LEU A 105 -18.25 -20.02 17.39
CA LEU A 105 -17.19 -19.64 16.45
C LEU A 105 -15.84 -19.53 17.17
N VAL A 106 -15.80 -18.91 18.35
CA VAL A 106 -14.57 -18.79 19.16
C VAL A 106 -13.97 -20.15 19.51
N ARG A 107 -14.80 -21.20 19.62
CA ARG A 107 -14.32 -22.56 19.89
C ARG A 107 -13.86 -23.29 18.63
N ILE A 108 -14.53 -23.08 17.49
CA ILE A 108 -14.27 -23.82 16.25
C ILE A 108 -13.12 -23.19 15.45
N ALA A 109 -13.01 -21.87 15.46
CA ALA A 109 -12.05 -21.13 14.66
C ALA A 109 -11.57 -19.88 15.43
N PRO A 110 -10.81 -20.06 16.52
CA PRO A 110 -10.30 -18.93 17.31
C PRO A 110 -9.44 -17.99 16.47
N ASP A 111 -8.64 -18.52 15.54
CA ASP A 111 -7.73 -17.72 14.70
C ASP A 111 -8.46 -16.90 13.63
N ALA A 112 -9.69 -17.31 13.27
CA ALA A 112 -10.50 -16.60 12.28
C ALA A 112 -11.31 -15.45 12.88
N ILE A 113 -11.19 -15.22 14.19
CA ILE A 113 -11.96 -14.23 14.92
C ILE A 113 -11.02 -13.28 15.62
N ALA A 114 -11.28 -11.99 15.44
CA ALA A 114 -10.55 -10.95 16.15
C ALA A 114 -11.50 -9.87 16.64
N ARG A 115 -11.06 -9.18 17.69
CA ARG A 115 -11.61 -7.90 18.10
C ARG A 115 -10.57 -6.83 17.77
N PRO A 116 -10.75 -6.07 16.67
CA PRO A 116 -9.86 -4.97 16.32
C PRO A 116 -9.80 -3.94 17.45
N GLU A 117 -8.66 -3.26 17.60
CA GLU A 117 -8.49 -2.24 18.63
C GLU A 117 -9.51 -1.10 18.45
N GLY A 118 -10.15 -0.68 19.55
CA GLY A 118 -11.17 0.37 19.54
C GLY A 118 -12.58 -0.10 19.16
N GLU A 119 -12.76 -1.32 18.65
CA GLU A 119 -14.06 -1.89 18.31
C GLU A 119 -14.56 -2.81 19.44
N ARG A 120 -15.85 -2.68 19.79
CA ARG A 120 -16.47 -3.55 20.82
C ARG A 120 -16.93 -4.89 20.26
N GLU A 121 -17.20 -4.93 18.96
CA GLU A 121 -17.78 -6.08 18.30
C GLU A 121 -16.73 -7.00 17.69
N LEU A 122 -17.09 -8.27 17.53
CA LEU A 122 -16.22 -9.24 16.88
C LEU A 122 -16.30 -9.13 15.36
N TYR A 123 -15.16 -9.45 14.74
CA TYR A 123 -15.03 -9.58 13.32
C TYR A 123 -14.56 -10.99 12.97
N PHE A 124 -14.98 -11.46 11.81
CA PHE A 124 -14.63 -12.74 11.25
C PHE A 124 -13.79 -12.55 9.99
N GLN A 125 -12.68 -13.26 9.88
CA GLN A 125 -11.77 -13.14 8.75
C GLN A 125 -12.46 -13.55 7.45
N ALA A 126 -12.40 -12.72 6.41
CA ALA A 126 -13.15 -12.90 5.16
C ALA A 126 -12.78 -14.20 4.40
N SER A 127 -11.50 -14.59 4.42
CA SER A 127 -11.02 -15.82 3.78
C SER A 127 -11.56 -17.07 4.48
N SER A 128 -11.48 -17.10 5.81
CA SER A 128 -12.07 -18.15 6.64
C SER A 128 -13.60 -18.19 6.51
N LEU A 129 -14.23 -17.02 6.33
CA LEU A 129 -15.67 -16.91 6.09
C LEU A 129 -16.06 -17.60 4.79
N ASP A 130 -15.31 -17.40 3.70
CA ASP A 130 -15.58 -18.07 2.43
C ASP A 130 -15.57 -19.60 2.58
N GLY A 131 -14.55 -20.13 3.26
CA GLY A 131 -14.44 -21.57 3.53
C GLY A 131 -15.60 -22.12 4.38
N TYR A 132 -16.12 -21.30 5.30
CA TYR A 132 -17.31 -21.66 6.08
C TYR A 132 -18.59 -21.62 5.23
N LEU A 133 -18.83 -20.52 4.51
CA LEU A 133 -20.01 -20.35 3.67
C LEU A 133 -20.07 -21.36 2.53
N ALA A 134 -18.91 -21.86 2.06
CA ALA A 134 -18.82 -22.93 1.06
C ALA A 134 -19.51 -24.22 1.47
N ARG A 135 -19.69 -24.48 2.78
CA ARG A 135 -20.34 -25.69 3.31
C ARG A 135 -21.86 -25.55 3.38
N SER A 136 -22.39 -24.33 3.33
CA SER A 136 -23.83 -24.07 3.41
C SER A 136 -24.49 -24.29 2.04
N ARG A 137 -25.72 -24.82 2.05
CA ARG A 137 -26.53 -25.06 0.84
C ARG A 137 -27.67 -24.05 0.66
N SER A 138 -27.80 -23.07 1.55
CA SER A 138 -28.84 -22.04 1.45
C SER A 138 -28.54 -21.07 0.31
N ASP A 139 -29.53 -20.77 -0.52
CA ASP A 139 -29.40 -19.83 -1.65
C ASP A 139 -28.96 -18.43 -1.18
N ALA A 140 -29.47 -17.96 -0.04
CA ALA A 140 -29.06 -16.68 0.53
C ALA A 140 -27.55 -16.67 0.85
N THR A 141 -27.05 -17.76 1.42
CA THR A 141 -25.64 -17.95 1.75
C THR A 141 -24.77 -18.04 0.49
N ILE A 142 -25.22 -18.76 -0.53
CA ILE A 142 -24.49 -18.89 -1.80
C ILE A 142 -24.34 -17.52 -2.47
N ARG A 143 -25.42 -16.73 -2.55
CA ARG A 143 -25.36 -15.37 -3.13
C ARG A 143 -24.46 -14.44 -2.33
N PHE A 144 -24.53 -14.51 -0.99
CA PHE A 144 -23.66 -13.72 -0.13
C PHE A 144 -22.19 -14.09 -0.31
N ARG A 145 -21.90 -15.39 -0.42
CA ARG A 145 -20.55 -15.89 -0.71
C ARG A 145 -20.01 -15.38 -2.04
N ILE A 146 -20.80 -15.46 -3.12
CA ILE A 146 -20.39 -14.96 -4.45
C ILE A 146 -20.08 -13.46 -4.38
N TRP A 147 -20.93 -12.70 -3.69
CA TRP A 147 -20.68 -11.28 -3.47
C TRP A 147 -19.40 -11.03 -2.65
N LEU A 148 -19.20 -11.76 -1.55
CA LEU A 148 -18.00 -11.67 -0.71
C LEU A 148 -16.73 -11.93 -1.53
N GLN A 149 -16.74 -12.96 -2.37
CA GLN A 149 -15.61 -13.28 -3.24
C GLN A 149 -15.31 -12.15 -4.22
N ARG A 150 -16.34 -11.59 -4.86
CA ARG A 150 -16.18 -10.56 -5.90
C ARG A 150 -15.80 -9.19 -5.34
N GLU A 151 -16.45 -8.75 -4.28
CA GLU A 151 -16.31 -7.40 -3.76
C GLU A 151 -15.28 -7.29 -2.64
N VAL A 152 -15.06 -8.38 -1.88
CA VAL A 152 -14.21 -8.35 -0.68
C VAL A 152 -12.92 -9.12 -0.87
N LEU A 153 -12.92 -10.30 -1.48
CA LEU A 153 -11.68 -11.09 -1.63
C LEU A 153 -10.88 -10.70 -2.88
N ALA A 154 -11.53 -10.59 -4.04
CA ALA A 154 -10.84 -10.30 -5.30
C ALA A 154 -10.04 -8.97 -5.29
N PRO A 155 -10.52 -7.87 -4.69
CA PRO A 155 -9.71 -6.64 -4.63
C PRO A 155 -8.50 -6.76 -3.70
N ALA A 156 -8.61 -7.56 -2.62
CA ALA A 156 -7.49 -7.81 -1.71
C ALA A 156 -6.37 -8.55 -2.45
N GLU A 157 -6.71 -9.62 -3.17
CA GLU A 157 -5.75 -10.39 -3.96
C GLU A 157 -5.05 -9.53 -5.03
N ARG A 158 -5.80 -8.63 -5.69
CA ARG A 158 -5.22 -7.70 -6.66
C ARG A 158 -4.25 -6.72 -5.99
N ALA A 159 -4.59 -6.21 -4.81
CA ALA A 159 -3.72 -5.33 -4.04
C ALA A 159 -2.43 -6.05 -3.63
N SER A 160 -2.55 -7.25 -3.05
CA SER A 160 -1.40 -8.07 -2.64
C SER A 160 -0.52 -8.46 -3.83
N ARG A 161 -1.11 -8.81 -4.98
CA ARG A 161 -0.34 -9.13 -6.19
C ARG A 161 0.43 -7.92 -6.73
N ARG A 162 -0.16 -6.72 -6.71
CA ARG A 162 0.53 -5.48 -7.10
C ARG A 162 1.68 -5.18 -6.15
N ALA A 163 1.45 -5.29 -4.84
CA ALA A 163 2.50 -5.08 -3.84
C ALA A 163 3.67 -6.07 -4.02
N ALA A 164 3.36 -7.36 -4.24
CA ALA A 164 4.38 -8.37 -4.51
C ALA A 164 5.16 -8.09 -5.81
N THR A 165 4.49 -7.61 -6.86
CA THR A 165 5.16 -7.25 -8.12
C THR A 165 6.09 -6.05 -7.93
N HIS A 166 5.68 -5.03 -7.19
CA HIS A 166 6.55 -3.89 -6.85
C HIS A 166 7.74 -4.29 -5.99
N ALA A 167 7.55 -5.18 -5.02
CA ALA A 167 8.64 -5.71 -4.19
C ALA A 167 9.65 -6.48 -5.05
N ALA A 168 9.20 -7.35 -5.95
CA ALA A 168 10.06 -8.13 -6.83
C ALA A 168 10.87 -7.27 -7.84
N VAL A 169 10.34 -6.09 -8.23
CA VAL A 169 11.08 -5.13 -9.08
C VAL A 169 12.17 -4.40 -8.28
N HIS A 170 11.97 -4.22 -6.98
CA HIS A 170 12.91 -3.51 -6.10
C HIS A 170 13.91 -4.41 -5.39
N GLU A 171 13.71 -5.73 -5.39
CA GLU A 171 14.75 -6.67 -4.98
C GLU A 171 15.84 -6.61 -6.06
N PRO A 172 17.00 -5.96 -5.79
CA PRO A 172 18.06 -5.91 -6.77
C PRO A 172 18.38 -7.36 -7.08
N ALA A 173 18.44 -7.71 -8.36
CA ALA A 173 18.87 -9.01 -8.81
C ALA A 173 20.28 -9.25 -8.23
N VAL A 174 20.34 -9.81 -7.03
CA VAL A 174 21.51 -10.44 -6.47
C VAL A 174 21.67 -11.62 -7.41
N LEU A 175 22.49 -11.41 -8.45
CA LEU A 175 22.88 -12.47 -9.35
C LEU A 175 23.22 -13.66 -8.46
N PRO A 176 22.53 -14.81 -8.58
CA PRO A 176 22.92 -15.99 -7.83
C PRO A 176 24.39 -16.20 -8.15
N ALA A 177 25.23 -16.15 -7.12
CA ALA A 177 26.66 -16.37 -7.26
C ALA A 177 26.84 -17.62 -8.12
N ALA A 178 27.52 -17.46 -9.25
CA ALA A 178 27.66 -18.51 -10.25
C ALA A 178 27.99 -19.82 -9.53
N PRO A 179 27.32 -20.94 -9.86
CA PRO A 179 27.60 -22.22 -9.22
C PRO A 179 29.09 -22.53 -9.42
N THR A 180 29.86 -22.42 -8.34
CA THR A 180 31.29 -22.72 -8.33
C THR A 180 31.42 -24.17 -8.76
N ALA A 181 31.94 -24.38 -9.96
CA ALA A 181 32.09 -25.67 -10.64
C ALA A 181 33.17 -26.55 -9.97
N ALA A 182 33.03 -26.84 -8.67
CA ALA A 182 34.03 -27.50 -7.84
C ALA A 182 33.58 -28.88 -7.30
N ALA A 183 32.61 -29.55 -7.94
CA ALA A 183 32.11 -30.85 -7.49
C ALA A 183 32.04 -31.91 -8.60
N ARG A 184 33.00 -31.92 -9.54
CA ARG A 184 33.08 -32.94 -10.62
C ARG A 184 34.32 -33.83 -10.57
N GLU A 185 35.03 -33.87 -9.45
CA GLU A 185 36.15 -34.81 -9.23
C GLU A 185 35.92 -35.58 -7.94
N ARG A 186 35.23 -36.73 -8.01
CA ARG A 186 35.31 -37.85 -7.04
C ARG A 186 34.38 -38.99 -7.51
N SER A 187 34.65 -39.53 -8.69
CA SER A 187 34.08 -40.81 -9.14
C SER A 187 35.07 -41.53 -10.07
N GLY A 188 36.11 -42.06 -9.46
CA GLY A 188 37.09 -43.04 -9.96
C GLY A 188 37.84 -43.51 -8.71
N CYS A 189 38.05 -44.78 -8.40
CA CYS A 189 38.22 -46.04 -9.13
C CYS A 189 37.89 -47.20 -8.13
N PRO A 190 38.37 -48.43 -8.37
CA PRO A 190 38.10 -49.38 -9.45
C PRO A 190 37.36 -50.63 -8.95
#